data_AF-A0A3S3N013-F1
#
_entry.id   AF-A0A3S3N013-F1
#
_cell.length_a   1.000
_cell.length_b   1.000
_cell.length_c   1.000
_cell.angle_alpha   90.00
_cell.angle_beta   90.00
_cell.angle_gamma   90.00
#
_symmetry.space_group_name_H-M   'P 1'
#
loop_
_entity.id
_entity.type
_entity.pdbx_description
1 polymer ?
#
loop_
_entity_poly.entity_id
_entity_poly.type
_entity_poly.pdbx_seq_one_letter_code
_entity_poly.pdbx_strand_id
1 'polypeptide(L)'
;MGGCIMKSIIANGYRLISFGGSMIARMGILCVSALLILLIYGQAKLSAEEHDITLHYTSGGSAAAIAAAGFNLADVQYVEQLNALPPGMKGLIWLDESSGVTPRFIAKVTPFIGNPKLFGFRLCDEPDITGKYHSPAVSPAALKAEADWIRANVPGAVTFVTLMDMGSFEAPHFMNTFNPANTGIDFFGLDPYPVRGKVFDLDFIDRTVEAAVAAGIPLNKIVPVFQAFGGGNWRTYTGGVRDVYKLPTPNQANQIFARWATYAPNPAFDFAYAWGSQNGDTKLGSTSPEALSLRAAFKAHNTARSR
;
A
#
# COMPACT_ATOMS: atom_id res chain seq x y z
N MET A 1 -29.67 54.09 -9.35
CA MET A 1 -30.68 54.96 -10.01
C MET A 1 -30.07 56.35 -10.03
N GLY A 2 -29.75 57.02 -11.13
CA GLY A 2 -30.10 56.86 -12.53
C GLY A 2 -30.09 58.28 -13.10
N GLY A 3 -29.05 58.63 -13.85
CA GLY A 3 -28.93 59.90 -14.57
C GLY A 3 -27.48 60.09 -15.06
N CYS A 4 -27.16 60.85 -16.10
CA CYS A 4 -27.87 61.38 -17.26
C CYS A 4 -26.74 62.03 -18.10
N ILE A 5 -26.58 61.59 -19.35
CA ILE A 5 -26.15 62.34 -20.57
C ILE A 5 -24.92 63.29 -20.49
N MET A 6 -23.89 63.04 -21.34
CA MET A 6 -23.29 64.01 -22.31
C MET A 6 -22.17 63.33 -23.14
N LYS A 7 -22.37 63.08 -24.44
CA LYS A 7 -22.00 63.92 -25.62
C LYS A 7 -20.53 64.41 -25.70
N SER A 8 -19.77 63.67 -26.52
CA SER A 8 -19.03 64.12 -27.72
C SER A 8 -17.70 64.90 -27.64
N ILE A 9 -16.74 64.42 -28.47
CA ILE A 9 -15.88 65.15 -29.44
C ILE A 9 -14.44 65.58 -29.03
N ILE A 10 -13.48 64.88 -29.67
CA ILE A 10 -12.29 65.34 -30.47
C ILE A 10 -11.04 65.97 -29.80
N ALA A 11 -9.95 65.19 -29.89
CA ALA A 11 -8.57 65.43 -30.37
C ALA A 11 -7.48 66.26 -29.64
N ASN A 12 -6.28 65.69 -29.81
CA ASN A 12 -4.91 66.23 -29.92
C ASN A 12 -4.13 66.62 -28.66
N GLY A 13 -2.91 66.08 -28.55
CA GLY A 13 -1.83 66.71 -27.78
C GLY A 13 -0.78 65.73 -27.24
N TYR A 14 0.34 65.60 -27.95
CA TYR A 14 1.56 64.88 -27.57
C TYR A 14 2.12 65.28 -26.20
N ARG A 15 2.70 64.31 -25.46
CA ARG A 15 4.03 64.47 -24.85
C ARG A 15 4.66 63.12 -24.48
N LEU A 16 5.75 62.80 -25.20
CA LEU A 16 6.76 61.87 -24.73
C LEU A 16 7.37 62.43 -23.44
N ILE A 17 7.34 61.63 -22.37
CA ILE A 17 8.30 61.75 -21.28
C ILE A 17 9.07 60.43 -21.26
N SER A 18 10.27 60.47 -21.83
CA SER A 18 11.30 59.47 -21.67
C SER A 18 11.94 59.67 -20.29
N PHE A 19 11.81 58.68 -19.40
CA PHE A 19 12.76 58.46 -18.33
C PHE A 19 13.39 57.09 -18.52
N GLY A 20 14.70 57.10 -18.79
CA GLY A 20 15.55 55.93 -18.83
C GLY A 20 15.58 55.24 -17.46
N GLY A 21 15.35 53.94 -17.48
CA GLY A 21 15.38 53.08 -16.31
C GLY A 21 15.66 51.65 -16.75
N SER A 22 16.95 51.33 -16.87
CA SER A 22 17.60 50.02 -16.80
C SER A 22 16.80 48.79 -17.30
N MET A 23 17.18 48.30 -18.48
CA MET A 23 16.76 47.00 -19.03
C MET A 23 17.17 45.78 -18.16
N ILE A 24 17.97 46.00 -17.10
CA ILE A 24 18.52 44.92 -16.26
C ILE A 24 17.52 44.48 -15.18
N ALA A 25 16.57 45.34 -14.76
CA ALA A 25 15.59 44.97 -13.74
C ALA A 25 14.43 44.10 -14.26
N ARG A 26 14.18 44.08 -15.58
CA ARG A 26 13.12 43.26 -16.19
C ARG A 26 13.56 41.84 -16.57
N MET A 27 14.85 41.58 -16.74
CA MET A 27 15.38 40.22 -16.95
C MET A 27 15.47 39.40 -15.66
N GLY A 28 15.68 40.04 -14.50
CA GLY A 28 15.72 39.34 -13.20
C GLY A 28 14.37 38.73 -12.79
N ILE A 29 13.26 39.44 -13.03
CA ILE A 29 11.91 38.98 -12.65
C ILE A 29 11.43 37.84 -13.56
N LEU A 30 11.80 37.86 -14.85
CA LEU A 30 11.47 36.79 -15.81
C LEU A 30 12.31 35.52 -15.59
N CYS A 31 13.59 35.63 -15.21
CA CYS A 31 14.41 34.46 -14.91
C CYS A 31 14.01 33.78 -13.58
N VAL A 32 13.65 34.54 -12.54
CA VAL A 32 13.22 33.94 -11.25
C VAL A 32 11.86 33.26 -11.39
N SER A 33 10.93 33.82 -12.16
CA SER A 33 9.62 33.20 -12.39
C SER A 33 9.70 31.97 -13.31
N ALA A 34 10.57 31.96 -14.32
CA ALA A 34 10.83 30.76 -15.13
C ALA A 34 11.52 29.64 -14.31
N LEU A 35 12.46 29.98 -13.41
CA LEU A 35 13.09 29.00 -12.51
C LEU A 35 12.09 28.43 -11.49
N LEU A 36 11.21 29.27 -10.93
CA LEU A 36 10.19 28.84 -9.97
C LEU A 36 9.12 27.96 -10.64
N ILE A 37 8.71 28.30 -11.87
CA ILE A 37 7.79 27.47 -12.66
C ILE A 37 8.45 26.13 -13.05
N LEU A 38 9.74 26.10 -13.41
CA LEU A 38 10.47 24.84 -13.66
C LEU A 38 10.64 23.98 -12.40
N LEU A 39 10.84 24.59 -11.23
CA LEU A 39 10.93 23.88 -9.94
C LEU A 39 9.57 23.29 -9.53
N ILE A 40 8.48 24.04 -9.70
CA ILE A 40 7.13 23.58 -9.38
C ILE A 40 6.65 22.51 -10.38
N TYR A 41 6.88 22.71 -11.69
CA TYR A 41 6.58 21.68 -12.70
C TYR A 41 7.49 20.45 -12.58
N GLY A 42 8.77 20.65 -12.22
CA GLY A 42 9.73 19.58 -12.01
C GLY A 42 9.36 18.69 -10.82
N GLN A 43 8.99 19.29 -9.69
CA GLN A 43 8.50 18.54 -8.52
C GLN A 43 7.15 17.85 -8.78
N ALA A 44 6.23 18.49 -9.51
CA ALA A 44 4.94 17.89 -9.85
C ALA A 44 5.05 16.72 -10.86
N LYS A 45 6.04 16.76 -11.77
CA LYS A 45 6.33 15.64 -12.68
C LYS A 45 7.04 14.49 -11.97
N LEU A 46 8.03 14.78 -11.12
CA LEU A 46 8.70 13.77 -10.30
C LEU A 46 7.74 13.09 -9.33
N SER A 47 6.75 13.81 -8.77
CA SER A 47 5.74 13.20 -7.89
C SER A 47 4.71 12.36 -8.65
N ALA A 48 4.40 12.67 -9.91
CA ALA A 48 3.45 11.90 -10.70
C ALA A 48 4.06 10.60 -11.25
N GLU A 49 5.36 10.60 -11.57
CA GLU A 49 6.08 9.40 -12.06
C GLU A 49 6.38 8.38 -10.96
N GLU A 50 6.49 8.81 -9.69
CA GLU A 50 6.76 7.92 -8.54
C GLU A 50 5.51 7.14 -8.07
N HIS A 51 4.31 7.49 -8.57
CA HIS A 51 3.04 6.89 -8.15
C HIS A 51 2.47 5.83 -9.11
N ASP A 52 3.12 5.53 -10.24
CA ASP A 52 2.66 4.55 -11.23
C ASP A 52 3.30 3.15 -11.08
N ILE A 53 4.21 2.99 -10.11
CA ILE A 53 4.90 1.72 -9.84
C ILE A 53 4.30 1.04 -8.61
N THR A 54 3.64 -0.10 -8.82
CA THR A 54 3.25 -1.01 -7.75
C THR A 54 4.48 -1.46 -6.96
N LEU A 55 4.48 -1.25 -5.65
CA LEU A 55 5.50 -1.84 -4.78
C LEU A 55 5.17 -3.32 -4.50
N HIS A 56 6.20 -4.13 -4.26
CA HIS A 56 6.09 -5.56 -4.00
C HIS A 56 6.59 -5.83 -2.59
N TYR A 57 5.65 -6.19 -1.71
CA TYR A 57 5.88 -6.45 -0.30
C TYR A 57 5.97 -7.94 0.01
N THR A 58 6.78 -8.31 0.98
CA THR A 58 6.77 -9.64 1.59
C THR A 58 7.08 -9.52 3.08
N SER A 59 6.44 -10.36 3.89
CA SER A 59 6.69 -10.43 5.33
C SER A 59 7.93 -11.29 5.63
N GLY A 60 8.83 -10.75 6.44
CA GLY A 60 10.12 -11.35 6.79
C GLY A 60 11.18 -11.38 5.67
N GLY A 61 12.30 -12.02 5.98
CA GLY A 61 13.48 -12.10 5.09
C GLY A 61 14.47 -10.95 5.30
N SER A 62 15.72 -11.14 4.86
CA SER A 62 16.70 -10.04 4.86
C SER A 62 16.47 -9.15 3.65
N ALA A 63 16.72 -7.85 3.79
CA ALA A 63 16.56 -6.87 2.71
C ALA A 63 17.29 -7.29 1.42
N ALA A 64 18.51 -7.82 1.55
CA ALA A 64 19.28 -8.32 0.41
C ALA A 64 18.61 -9.52 -0.29
N ALA A 65 18.06 -10.45 0.48
CA ALA A 65 17.46 -11.66 -0.08
C ALA A 65 16.14 -11.39 -0.81
N ILE A 66 15.28 -10.54 -0.22
CA ILE A 66 14.01 -10.16 -0.85
C ILE A 66 14.24 -9.26 -2.08
N ALA A 67 15.23 -8.35 -2.03
CA ALA A 67 15.63 -7.54 -3.18
C ALA A 67 16.10 -8.41 -4.36
N ALA A 68 16.90 -9.45 -4.09
CA ALA A 68 17.36 -10.39 -5.11
C ALA A 68 16.21 -11.16 -5.79
N ALA A 69 15.08 -11.31 -5.08
CA ALA A 69 13.84 -11.89 -5.56
C ALA A 69 12.88 -10.87 -6.20
N GLY A 70 13.26 -9.60 -6.32
CA GLY A 70 12.50 -8.55 -6.98
C GLY A 70 11.53 -7.78 -6.08
N PHE A 71 11.51 -8.03 -4.76
CA PHE A 71 10.70 -7.22 -3.83
C PHE A 71 11.37 -5.86 -3.59
N ASN A 72 10.56 -4.80 -3.50
CA ASN A 72 11.03 -3.43 -3.26
C ASN A 72 10.33 -2.75 -2.07
N LEU A 73 9.43 -3.46 -1.35
CA LEU A 73 8.86 -3.05 -0.09
C LEU A 73 9.18 -4.10 0.99
N ALA A 74 9.94 -3.70 2.01
CA ALA A 74 10.44 -4.59 3.04
C ALA A 74 9.60 -4.51 4.33
N ASP A 75 9.41 -5.65 4.98
CA ASP A 75 8.92 -5.73 6.36
C ASP A 75 10.04 -5.32 7.33
N VAL A 76 9.80 -4.26 8.10
CA VAL A 76 10.80 -3.61 8.95
C VAL A 76 10.21 -3.35 10.34
N GLN A 77 11.06 -3.39 11.38
CA GLN A 77 10.62 -3.21 12.78
C GLN A 77 11.28 -1.99 13.45
N TYR A 78 12.44 -1.53 12.97
CA TYR A 78 13.20 -0.45 13.60
C TYR A 78 13.99 0.38 12.57
N VAL A 79 14.41 1.58 12.98
CA VAL A 79 14.99 2.60 12.08
C VAL A 79 16.28 2.14 11.43
N GLU A 80 17.09 1.36 12.13
CA GLU A 80 18.36 0.84 11.61
C GLU A 80 18.12 -0.11 10.43
N GLN A 81 17.12 -0.98 10.51
CA GLN A 81 16.69 -1.83 9.39
C GLN A 81 16.20 -0.98 8.21
N LEU A 82 15.38 0.05 8.49
CA LEU A 82 14.86 0.94 7.46
C LEU A 82 16.00 1.67 6.72
N ASN A 83 16.96 2.21 7.47
CA ASN A 83 18.11 2.90 6.94
C ASN A 83 19.03 1.97 6.14
N ALA A 84 19.14 0.70 6.54
CA ALA A 84 19.96 -0.31 5.87
C ALA A 84 19.34 -0.86 4.57
N LEU A 85 18.09 -0.52 4.23
CA LEU A 85 17.47 -1.01 3.00
C LEU A 85 18.28 -0.60 1.75
N PRO A 86 18.45 -1.49 0.76
CA PRO A 86 19.05 -1.16 -0.52
C PRO A 86 18.43 0.08 -1.20
N PRO A 87 19.18 0.79 -2.07
CA PRO A 87 18.62 1.88 -2.87
C PRO A 87 17.36 1.43 -3.65
N GLY A 88 16.37 2.32 -3.72
CA GLY A 88 15.09 2.04 -4.39
C GLY A 88 14.08 1.21 -3.59
N MET A 89 14.48 0.64 -2.44
CA MET A 89 13.54 -0.03 -1.55
C MET A 89 12.92 0.93 -0.54
N LYS A 90 11.67 0.64 -0.17
CA LYS A 90 10.96 1.28 0.94
C LYS A 90 10.65 0.27 2.04
N GLY A 91 10.33 0.75 3.24
CA GLY A 91 9.92 -0.09 4.37
C GLY A 91 8.47 0.12 4.77
N LEU A 92 7.78 -0.99 5.03
CA LEU A 92 6.48 -1.04 5.71
C LEU A 92 6.73 -1.53 7.15
N ILE A 93 6.38 -0.72 8.13
CA ILE A 93 6.70 -1.03 9.53
C ILE A 93 5.63 -1.93 10.14
N TRP A 94 6.00 -3.11 10.63
CA TRP A 94 5.10 -3.95 11.41
C TRP A 94 4.97 -3.40 12.83
N LEU A 95 3.81 -2.85 13.17
CA LEU A 95 3.55 -2.28 14.48
C LEU A 95 3.06 -3.30 15.50
N ASP A 96 2.17 -4.21 15.10
CA ASP A 96 1.45 -5.08 16.04
C ASP A 96 0.76 -4.27 17.16
N GLU A 97 0.01 -3.25 16.73
CA GLU A 97 -0.78 -2.37 17.59
C GLU A 97 -2.20 -2.24 17.02
N SER A 98 -3.18 -2.28 17.92
CA SER A 98 -4.60 -2.15 17.59
C SER A 98 -5.43 -1.66 18.78
N SER A 99 -4.77 -0.97 19.71
CA SER A 99 -5.30 -0.56 21.02
C SER A 99 -5.46 0.97 21.15
N GLY A 100 -5.28 1.70 20.04
CA GLY A 100 -5.35 3.15 20.00
C GLY A 100 -3.98 3.80 20.22
N VAL A 101 -3.99 5.13 20.29
CA VAL A 101 -2.78 5.95 20.46
C VAL A 101 -2.26 5.86 21.89
N THR A 102 -1.66 4.73 22.23
CA THR A 102 -1.01 4.49 23.52
C THR A 102 0.41 5.06 23.54
N PRO A 103 1.03 5.24 24.73
CA PRO A 103 2.45 5.59 24.80
C PRO A 103 3.37 4.61 24.06
N ARG A 104 3.02 3.30 24.05
CA ARG A 104 3.76 2.27 23.30
C ARG A 104 3.66 2.48 21.79
N PHE A 105 2.45 2.77 21.28
CA PHE A 105 2.24 3.10 19.88
C PHE A 105 3.06 4.33 19.47
N ILE A 106 2.99 5.43 20.23
CA ILE A 106 3.76 6.65 19.96
C ILE A 106 5.26 6.33 19.93
N ALA A 107 5.77 5.56 20.91
CA ALA A 107 7.18 5.20 20.98
C ALA A 107 7.63 4.35 19.79
N LYS A 108 6.77 3.48 19.24
CA LYS A 108 7.07 2.69 18.03
C LYS A 108 7.07 3.55 16.76
N VAL A 109 6.15 4.51 16.63
CA VAL A 109 6.00 5.29 15.39
C VAL A 109 6.98 6.46 15.31
N THR A 110 7.20 7.17 16.42
CA THR A 110 8.02 8.41 16.48
C THR A 110 9.40 8.30 15.82
N PRO A 111 10.17 7.20 15.98
CA PRO A 111 11.50 7.08 15.38
C PRO A 111 11.53 7.17 13.84
N PHE A 112 10.41 6.92 13.18
CA PHE A 112 10.32 6.89 11.72
C PHE A 112 9.92 8.24 11.08
N ILE A 113 9.57 9.25 11.89
CA ILE A 113 9.12 10.56 11.39
C ILE A 113 10.21 11.20 10.51
N GLY A 114 9.82 11.56 9.29
CA GLY A 114 10.71 12.20 8.32
C GLY A 114 11.72 11.27 7.64
N ASN A 115 11.66 9.95 7.88
CA ASN A 115 12.56 9.01 7.22
C ASN A 115 12.18 8.82 5.74
N PRO A 116 13.08 9.12 4.77
CA PRO A 116 12.75 9.09 3.34
C PRO A 116 12.53 7.67 2.77
N LYS A 117 12.92 6.62 3.52
CA LYS A 117 12.70 5.23 3.13
C LYS A 117 11.39 4.65 3.68
N LEU A 118 10.69 5.38 4.55
CA LEU A 118 9.40 4.94 5.08
C LEU A 118 8.34 5.00 3.97
N PHE A 119 7.61 3.89 3.78
CA PHE A 119 6.39 3.87 2.99
C PHE A 119 5.15 3.99 3.89
N GLY A 120 5.12 3.25 5.00
CA GLY A 120 3.95 3.27 5.88
C GLY A 120 4.05 2.29 7.05
N PHE A 121 2.91 2.04 7.66
CA PHE A 121 2.76 1.19 8.84
C PHE A 121 1.70 0.11 8.60
N ARG A 122 2.06 -1.15 8.86
CA ARG A 122 1.14 -2.27 9.01
C ARG A 122 0.73 -2.33 10.49
N LEU A 123 -0.50 -1.94 10.79
CA LEU A 123 -0.97 -1.79 12.17
C LEU A 123 -1.10 -3.15 12.86
N CYS A 124 -1.91 -4.03 12.28
CA CYS A 124 -2.18 -5.36 12.80
C CYS A 124 -2.52 -6.33 11.66
N ASP A 125 -2.46 -7.61 12.00
CA ASP A 125 -2.80 -8.74 11.14
C ASP A 125 -4.14 -9.29 11.63
N GLU A 126 -5.11 -9.40 10.72
CA GLU A 126 -6.44 -9.96 10.99
C GLU A 126 -7.06 -9.44 12.31
N PRO A 127 -7.33 -8.13 12.42
CA PRO A 127 -7.99 -7.59 13.61
C PRO A 127 -9.35 -8.27 13.81
N ASP A 128 -9.59 -8.77 15.01
CA ASP A 128 -10.83 -9.44 15.37
C ASP A 128 -11.75 -8.51 16.16
N ILE A 129 -12.83 -8.04 15.53
CA ILE A 129 -13.81 -7.16 16.18
C ILE A 129 -14.61 -7.87 17.30
N THR A 130 -14.61 -9.19 17.31
CA THR A 130 -15.41 -10.00 18.25
C THR A 130 -14.64 -10.42 19.49
N GLY A 131 -13.31 -10.46 19.42
CA GLY A 131 -12.46 -10.97 20.51
C GLY A 131 -12.42 -12.51 20.63
N LYS A 132 -13.12 -13.22 19.73
CA LYS A 132 -13.34 -14.67 19.82
C LYS A 132 -12.14 -15.47 19.33
N TYR A 133 -11.50 -15.00 18.27
CA TYR A 133 -10.38 -15.62 17.60
C TYR A 133 -9.06 -15.00 18.07
N HIS A 134 -9.04 -13.67 18.23
CA HIS A 134 -7.93 -12.92 18.82
C HIS A 134 -8.45 -12.06 19.97
N SER A 135 -7.83 -12.14 21.15
CA SER A 135 -8.22 -11.37 22.32
C SER A 135 -7.13 -10.34 22.66
N PRO A 136 -7.49 -9.09 23.01
CA PRO A 136 -8.86 -8.54 23.12
C PRO A 136 -9.50 -8.23 21.77
N ALA A 137 -10.82 -8.00 21.78
CA ALA A 137 -11.54 -7.48 20.62
C ALA A 137 -10.97 -6.14 20.16
N VAL A 138 -10.76 -5.98 18.86
CA VAL A 138 -10.23 -4.75 18.23
C VAL A 138 -11.38 -3.80 17.91
N SER A 139 -11.26 -2.56 18.39
CA SER A 139 -12.23 -1.50 18.09
C SER A 139 -11.89 -0.76 16.80
N PRO A 140 -12.85 -0.56 15.87
CA PRO A 140 -12.62 0.32 14.72
C PRO A 140 -12.17 1.73 15.11
N ALA A 141 -12.66 2.25 16.25
CA ALA A 141 -12.26 3.56 16.76
C ALA A 141 -10.81 3.59 17.24
N ALA A 142 -10.27 2.48 17.74
CA ALA A 142 -8.88 2.37 18.14
C ALA A 142 -7.95 2.45 16.91
N LEU A 143 -8.25 1.66 15.87
CA LEU A 143 -7.53 1.72 14.59
C LEU A 143 -7.65 3.11 13.94
N LYS A 144 -8.82 3.75 14.05
CA LYS A 144 -9.01 5.13 13.59
C LYS A 144 -8.12 6.12 14.31
N ALA A 145 -8.02 6.04 15.63
CA ALA A 145 -7.16 6.91 16.40
C ALA A 145 -5.68 6.74 15.97
N GLU A 146 -5.22 5.50 15.77
CA GLU A 146 -3.86 5.21 15.29
C GLU A 146 -3.62 5.76 13.88
N ALA A 147 -4.54 5.52 12.95
CA ALA A 147 -4.42 6.00 11.57
C ALA A 147 -4.45 7.54 11.47
N ASP A 148 -5.35 8.20 12.23
CA ASP A 148 -5.42 9.66 12.28
C ASP A 148 -4.15 10.26 12.91
N TRP A 149 -3.58 9.60 13.93
CA TRP A 149 -2.33 10.05 14.54
C TRP A 149 -1.15 9.93 13.57
N ILE A 150 -1.02 8.80 12.86
CA ILE A 150 0.02 8.62 11.82
C ILE A 150 -0.14 9.69 10.74
N ARG A 151 -1.36 9.92 10.24
CA ARG A 151 -1.63 10.93 9.22
C ARG A 151 -1.24 12.34 9.66
N ALA A 152 -1.47 12.69 10.93
CA ALA A 152 -1.14 14.00 11.46
C ALA A 152 0.35 14.19 11.76
N ASN A 153 1.08 13.13 12.11
CA ASN A 153 2.45 13.22 12.62
C ASN A 153 3.52 12.67 11.67
N VAL A 154 3.14 11.88 10.67
CA VAL A 154 4.04 11.25 9.70
C VAL A 154 3.56 11.54 8.27
N PRO A 155 3.70 12.79 7.77
CA PRO A 155 3.21 13.17 6.46
C PRO A 155 3.73 12.24 5.35
N GLY A 156 2.80 11.72 4.53
CA GLY A 156 3.11 10.82 3.41
C GLY A 156 3.16 9.33 3.75
N ALA A 157 3.16 8.94 5.03
CA ALA A 157 3.08 7.54 5.42
C ALA A 157 1.66 6.99 5.27
N VAL A 158 1.54 5.76 4.74
CA VAL A 158 0.26 5.06 4.59
C VAL A 158 0.01 4.10 5.75
N THR A 159 -1.25 3.72 5.94
CA THR A 159 -1.66 2.72 6.91
C THR A 159 -2.24 1.48 6.23
N PHE A 160 -1.91 0.31 6.76
CA PHE A 160 -2.30 -0.98 6.20
C PHE A 160 -2.70 -1.99 7.28
N VAL A 161 -3.71 -2.81 6.99
CA VAL A 161 -4.05 -4.02 7.74
C VAL A 161 -4.34 -5.16 6.77
N THR A 162 -4.04 -6.40 7.15
CA THR A 162 -4.68 -7.58 6.51
C THR A 162 -6.03 -7.79 7.19
N LEU A 163 -7.10 -7.93 6.43
CA LEU A 163 -8.43 -8.11 6.99
C LEU A 163 -8.69 -9.56 7.36
N MET A 164 -9.27 -9.77 8.54
CA MET A 164 -9.80 -11.05 8.93
C MET A 164 -11.08 -11.35 8.13
N ASP A 165 -11.10 -12.46 7.40
CA ASP A 165 -12.35 -13.01 6.86
C ASP A 165 -13.17 -13.64 7.98
N MET A 166 -14.34 -13.07 8.26
CA MET A 166 -15.26 -13.57 9.30
C MET A 166 -16.17 -14.69 8.79
N GLY A 167 -16.08 -15.02 7.50
CA GLY A 167 -16.89 -16.00 6.81
C GLY A 167 -16.22 -17.37 6.66
N SER A 168 -16.45 -17.98 5.51
CA SER A 168 -15.84 -19.26 5.12
C SER A 168 -15.23 -19.18 3.72
N PHE A 169 -14.54 -20.24 3.32
CA PHE A 169 -14.00 -20.40 1.97
C PHE A 169 -15.05 -20.25 0.85
N GLU A 170 -16.29 -20.66 1.12
CA GLU A 170 -17.40 -20.59 0.17
C GLU A 170 -18.12 -19.25 0.22
N ALA A 171 -18.13 -18.60 1.38
CA ALA A 171 -18.84 -17.36 1.63
C ALA A 171 -18.00 -16.42 2.53
N PRO A 172 -16.99 -15.74 1.96
CA PRO A 172 -16.23 -14.70 2.66
C PRO A 172 -17.15 -13.61 3.18
N HIS A 173 -16.81 -13.01 4.32
CA HIS A 173 -17.65 -12.01 4.94
C HIS A 173 -16.88 -10.98 5.75
N PHE A 174 -17.08 -9.70 5.39
CA PHE A 174 -16.45 -8.55 6.06
C PHE A 174 -17.47 -7.52 6.59
N MET A 175 -18.78 -7.74 6.42
CA MET A 175 -19.79 -6.76 6.84
C MET A 175 -19.72 -6.50 8.35
N ASN A 176 -19.89 -5.24 8.75
CA ASN A 176 -19.83 -4.79 10.15
C ASN A 176 -18.48 -5.05 10.85
N THR A 177 -17.38 -5.11 10.09
CA THR A 177 -16.01 -5.22 10.64
C THR A 177 -15.24 -3.89 10.49
N PHE A 178 -14.21 -3.86 9.65
CA PHE A 178 -13.30 -2.73 9.43
C PHE A 178 -13.36 -2.30 7.97
N ASN A 179 -13.52 -1.00 7.73
CA ASN A 179 -13.50 -0.42 6.40
C ASN A 179 -12.92 1.01 6.48
N PRO A 180 -12.65 1.68 5.34
CA PRO A 180 -12.06 3.01 5.35
C PRO A 180 -12.92 4.05 6.10
N ALA A 181 -14.24 3.92 6.08
CA ALA A 181 -15.15 4.89 6.69
C ALA A 181 -15.09 4.86 8.22
N ASN A 182 -14.96 3.68 8.84
CA ASN A 182 -14.93 3.54 10.29
C ASN A 182 -13.51 3.51 10.89
N THR A 183 -12.48 3.16 10.12
CA THR A 183 -11.08 3.10 10.58
C THR A 183 -10.19 4.20 10.02
N GLY A 184 -10.54 4.87 8.92
CA GLY A 184 -9.63 5.78 8.25
C GLY A 184 -8.33 5.15 7.72
N ILE A 185 -8.23 3.82 7.67
CA ILE A 185 -7.05 3.11 7.14
C ILE A 185 -6.95 3.32 5.61
N ASP A 186 -5.71 3.41 5.13
CA ASP A 186 -5.43 3.69 3.72
C ASP A 186 -5.63 2.45 2.84
N PHE A 187 -5.10 1.29 3.25
CA PHE A 187 -5.10 0.05 2.47
C PHE A 187 -5.49 -1.19 3.28
N PHE A 188 -6.14 -2.13 2.61
CA PHE A 188 -6.68 -3.36 3.20
C PHE A 188 -6.24 -4.57 2.38
N GLY A 189 -5.47 -5.45 3.02
CA GLY A 189 -5.02 -6.71 2.45
C GLY A 189 -6.14 -7.72 2.51
N LEU A 190 -6.41 -8.37 1.38
CA LEU A 190 -7.32 -9.50 1.29
C LEU A 190 -6.48 -10.73 0.96
N ASP A 191 -6.58 -11.77 1.76
CA ASP A 191 -5.72 -12.95 1.67
C ASP A 191 -6.47 -14.28 1.41
N PRO A 192 -7.32 -14.33 0.35
CA PRO A 192 -7.86 -15.59 -0.13
C PRO A 192 -6.73 -16.48 -0.64
N TYR A 193 -6.39 -17.53 0.10
CA TYR A 193 -5.41 -18.54 -0.29
C TYR A 193 -6.06 -19.68 -1.10
N PRO A 194 -5.94 -19.70 -2.45
CA PRO A 194 -6.72 -20.57 -3.33
C PRO A 194 -6.22 -22.01 -3.43
N VAL A 195 -4.96 -22.26 -3.02
CA VAL A 195 -4.31 -23.56 -3.17
C VAL A 195 -4.39 -24.33 -1.84
N ARG A 196 -5.38 -25.21 -1.72
CA ARG A 196 -5.71 -25.96 -0.50
C ARG A 196 -5.91 -27.44 -0.82
N GLY A 197 -5.27 -28.36 -0.10
CA GLY A 197 -5.52 -29.80 -0.27
C GLY A 197 -5.45 -30.27 -1.72
N LYS A 198 -6.56 -30.77 -2.26
CA LYS A 198 -6.69 -31.14 -3.69
C LYS A 198 -7.38 -30.06 -4.53
N VAL A 199 -7.77 -28.96 -3.91
CA VAL A 199 -8.52 -27.86 -4.49
C VAL A 199 -7.59 -26.74 -4.92
N PHE A 200 -7.83 -26.23 -6.12
CA PHE A 200 -7.33 -24.95 -6.57
C PHE A 200 -8.53 -24.16 -7.08
N ASP A 201 -9.04 -23.25 -6.25
CA ASP A 201 -10.26 -22.49 -6.53
C ASP A 201 -9.91 -21.02 -6.68
N LEU A 202 -9.67 -20.61 -7.92
CA LEU A 202 -9.30 -19.24 -8.23
C LEU A 202 -10.46 -18.26 -7.97
N ASP A 203 -11.71 -18.72 -8.03
CA ASP A 203 -12.90 -17.91 -7.80
C ASP A 203 -13.06 -17.55 -6.31
N PHE A 204 -12.27 -18.14 -5.42
CA PHE A 204 -12.17 -17.69 -4.03
C PHE A 204 -11.68 -16.23 -3.95
N ILE A 205 -10.80 -15.80 -4.87
CA ILE A 205 -10.38 -14.40 -4.97
C ILE A 205 -11.58 -13.51 -5.28
N ASP A 206 -12.38 -13.89 -6.28
CA ASP A 206 -13.54 -13.13 -6.75
C ASP A 206 -14.54 -12.91 -5.60
N ARG A 207 -14.92 -13.99 -4.91
CA ARG A 207 -15.87 -13.94 -3.79
C ARG A 207 -15.36 -13.08 -2.64
N THR A 208 -14.07 -13.16 -2.32
CA THR A 208 -13.46 -12.34 -1.25
C THR A 208 -13.45 -10.86 -1.62
N VAL A 209 -13.12 -10.52 -2.87
CA VAL A 209 -13.16 -9.13 -3.35
C VAL A 209 -14.59 -8.59 -3.35
N GLU A 210 -15.56 -9.36 -3.84
CA GLU A 210 -16.98 -8.98 -3.84
C GLU A 210 -17.50 -8.73 -2.41
N ALA A 211 -17.16 -9.61 -1.46
CA ALA A 211 -17.53 -9.44 -0.07
C ALA A 211 -16.90 -8.19 0.57
N ALA A 212 -15.64 -7.90 0.27
CA ALA A 212 -14.94 -6.71 0.76
C ALA A 212 -15.54 -5.41 0.20
N VAL A 213 -15.85 -5.39 -1.10
CA VAL A 213 -16.53 -4.26 -1.76
C VAL A 213 -17.92 -4.05 -1.17
N ALA A 214 -18.68 -5.12 -0.95
CA ALA A 214 -19.98 -5.05 -0.31
C ALA A 214 -19.89 -4.49 1.13
N ALA A 215 -18.80 -4.77 1.85
CA ALA A 215 -18.51 -4.22 3.19
C ALA A 215 -17.98 -2.76 3.19
N GLY A 216 -17.85 -2.14 2.03
CA GLY A 216 -17.47 -0.73 1.88
C GLY A 216 -15.97 -0.49 1.65
N ILE A 217 -15.21 -1.50 1.22
CA ILE A 217 -13.80 -1.34 0.85
C ILE A 217 -13.70 -1.13 -0.66
N PRO A 218 -13.34 0.08 -1.15
CA PRO A 218 -13.25 0.33 -2.58
C PRO A 218 -12.03 -0.38 -3.18
N LEU A 219 -12.12 -0.78 -4.46
CA LEU A 219 -11.08 -1.53 -5.17
C LEU A 219 -9.70 -0.87 -5.10
N ASN A 220 -9.63 0.47 -5.17
CA ASN A 220 -8.37 1.21 -5.11
C ASN A 220 -7.70 1.24 -3.72
N LYS A 221 -8.35 0.67 -2.70
CA LYS A 221 -7.78 0.46 -1.35
C LYS A 221 -7.48 -1.01 -1.07
N ILE A 222 -7.79 -1.92 -1.99
CA ILE A 222 -7.49 -3.34 -1.85
C ILE A 222 -6.03 -3.60 -2.21
N VAL A 223 -5.34 -4.32 -1.34
CA VAL A 223 -3.99 -4.85 -1.56
C VAL A 223 -4.12 -6.35 -1.86
N PRO A 224 -3.71 -6.80 -3.05
CA PRO A 224 -3.62 -8.23 -3.35
C PRO A 224 -2.66 -8.93 -2.39
N VAL A 225 -3.14 -9.94 -1.66
CA VAL A 225 -2.26 -10.82 -0.88
C VAL A 225 -2.16 -12.17 -1.60
N PHE A 226 -0.94 -12.50 -2.02
CA PHE A 226 -0.62 -13.72 -2.74
C PHE A 226 -0.19 -14.82 -1.80
N GLN A 227 -0.75 -16.02 -2.00
CA GLN A 227 -0.27 -17.23 -1.35
C GLN A 227 1.16 -17.52 -1.82
N ALA A 228 2.14 -17.43 -0.92
CA ALA A 228 3.54 -17.77 -1.18
C ALA A 228 4.07 -18.87 -0.24
N PHE A 229 3.14 -19.61 0.38
CA PHE A 229 3.41 -20.64 1.37
C PHE A 229 2.49 -21.86 1.20
N GLY A 230 2.86 -22.94 1.88
CA GLY A 230 1.97 -24.06 2.17
C GLY A 230 2.69 -25.26 2.76
N GLY A 231 1.93 -26.31 3.04
CA GLY A 231 2.35 -27.35 3.98
C GLY A 231 2.32 -26.82 5.42
N GLY A 232 3.09 -27.48 6.30
CA GLY A 232 3.16 -27.12 7.70
C GLY A 232 1.91 -27.51 8.52
N ASN A 233 1.73 -26.82 9.64
CA ASN A 233 0.73 -27.19 10.65
C ASN A 233 -0.53 -26.34 10.64
N TRP A 234 -0.60 -25.31 9.79
CA TRP A 234 -1.86 -24.60 9.56
C TRP A 234 -2.92 -25.56 9.03
N ARG A 235 -4.12 -25.46 9.62
CA ARG A 235 -5.29 -26.22 9.21
C ARG A 235 -6.32 -25.22 8.73
N THR A 236 -6.99 -25.57 7.65
CA THR A 236 -8.07 -24.77 7.06
C THR A 236 -9.29 -25.65 6.84
N TYR A 237 -10.36 -25.08 6.29
CA TYR A 237 -11.55 -25.82 5.91
C TYR A 237 -11.95 -25.46 4.48
N THR A 238 -12.33 -26.48 3.72
CA THR A 238 -12.79 -26.38 2.33
C THR A 238 -14.03 -27.28 2.20
N GLY A 239 -15.16 -26.70 1.81
CA GLY A 239 -16.47 -27.37 1.82
C GLY A 239 -16.92 -27.82 3.21
N GLY A 240 -16.51 -27.10 4.27
CA GLY A 240 -16.72 -27.53 5.66
C GLY A 240 -15.86 -28.71 6.13
N VAL A 241 -14.97 -29.23 5.28
CA VAL A 241 -14.08 -30.35 5.60
C VAL A 241 -12.69 -29.84 5.93
N ARG A 242 -12.04 -30.43 6.95
CA ARG A 242 -10.67 -30.10 7.34
C ARG A 242 -9.71 -30.26 6.16
N ASP A 243 -8.86 -29.27 5.96
CA ASP A 243 -7.92 -29.17 4.86
C ASP A 243 -6.59 -28.53 5.31
N VAL A 244 -5.65 -28.37 4.38
CA VAL A 244 -4.32 -27.76 4.57
C VAL A 244 -3.97 -26.84 3.41
N TYR A 245 -3.20 -25.79 3.69
CA TYR A 245 -2.59 -24.98 2.64
C TYR A 245 -1.54 -25.77 1.87
N LYS A 246 -1.41 -25.53 0.57
CA LYS A 246 -0.34 -26.10 -0.27
C LYS A 246 0.43 -25.01 -0.98
N LEU A 247 1.74 -25.23 -1.11
CA LEU A 247 2.61 -24.29 -1.80
C LEU A 247 2.15 -24.21 -3.27
N PRO A 248 1.86 -23.01 -3.81
CA PRO A 248 1.48 -22.88 -5.20
C PRO A 248 2.62 -23.32 -6.14
N THR A 249 2.26 -23.99 -7.23
CA THR A 249 3.17 -24.13 -8.37
C THR A 249 3.34 -22.79 -9.09
N PRO A 250 4.41 -22.59 -9.88
CA PRO A 250 4.57 -21.38 -10.70
C PRO A 250 3.36 -21.07 -11.59
N ASN A 251 2.72 -22.09 -12.18
CA ASN A 251 1.54 -21.90 -13.03
C ASN A 251 0.32 -21.43 -12.22
N GLN A 252 0.12 -21.96 -11.01
CA GLN A 252 -0.94 -21.50 -10.12
C GLN A 252 -0.68 -20.07 -9.64
N ALA A 253 0.57 -19.73 -9.29
CA ALA A 253 0.94 -18.38 -8.90
C ALA A 253 0.65 -17.37 -10.03
N ASN A 254 1.02 -17.67 -11.27
CA ASN A 254 0.72 -16.81 -12.42
C ASN A 254 -0.78 -16.61 -12.65
N GLN A 255 -1.60 -17.65 -12.42
CA GLN A 255 -3.06 -17.53 -12.48
C GLN A 255 -3.62 -16.67 -11.34
N ILE A 256 -3.05 -16.78 -10.14
CA ILE A 256 -3.40 -15.91 -9.00
C ILE A 256 -3.05 -14.45 -9.30
N PHE A 257 -1.86 -14.17 -9.83
CA PHE A 257 -1.45 -12.81 -10.22
C PHE A 257 -2.38 -12.23 -11.29
N ALA A 258 -2.65 -13.01 -12.34
CA ALA A 258 -3.54 -12.61 -13.42
C ALA A 258 -4.96 -12.33 -12.93
N ARG A 259 -5.46 -13.13 -11.97
CA ARG A 259 -6.79 -12.91 -11.41
C ARG A 259 -6.84 -11.64 -10.56
N TRP A 260 -5.86 -11.43 -9.69
CA TRP A 260 -5.80 -10.20 -8.91
C TRP A 260 -5.72 -8.94 -9.78
N ALA A 261 -5.00 -9.02 -10.90
CA ALA A 261 -4.87 -7.91 -11.84
C ALA A 261 -6.20 -7.49 -12.49
N THR A 262 -7.26 -8.32 -12.47
CA THR A 262 -8.59 -7.91 -12.97
C THR A 262 -9.33 -6.98 -12.00
N TYR A 263 -8.98 -7.01 -10.71
CA TYR A 263 -9.62 -6.19 -9.67
C TYR A 263 -8.75 -5.00 -9.26
N ALA A 264 -7.44 -5.23 -9.13
CA ALA A 264 -6.46 -4.24 -8.78
C ALA A 264 -5.32 -4.30 -9.81
N PRO A 265 -5.50 -3.71 -11.00
CA PRO A 265 -4.48 -3.76 -12.04
C PRO A 265 -3.23 -2.99 -11.63
N ASN A 266 -3.36 -1.89 -10.89
CA ASN A 266 -2.24 -1.05 -10.43
C ASN A 266 -2.42 -0.73 -8.93
N PRO A 267 -2.26 -1.72 -8.03
CA PRO A 267 -2.37 -1.45 -6.60
C PRO A 267 -1.16 -0.61 -6.15
N ALA A 268 -1.31 0.13 -5.06
CA ALA A 268 -0.19 0.86 -4.46
C ALA A 268 0.96 -0.11 -4.09
N PHE A 269 0.60 -1.30 -3.62
CA PHE A 269 1.49 -2.43 -3.46
C PHE A 269 0.74 -3.76 -3.48
N ASP A 270 1.44 -4.85 -3.74
CA ASP A 270 0.98 -6.22 -3.51
C ASP A 270 1.80 -6.91 -2.43
N PHE A 271 1.29 -8.02 -1.88
CA PHE A 271 1.86 -8.69 -0.71
C PHE A 271 2.02 -10.19 -0.96
N ALA A 272 3.25 -10.70 -1.02
CA ALA A 272 3.53 -12.13 -0.89
C ALA A 272 3.56 -12.56 0.59
N TYR A 273 2.58 -13.33 1.03
CA TYR A 273 2.60 -13.97 2.36
C TYR A 273 3.08 -15.41 2.21
N ALA A 274 4.27 -15.81 2.65
CA ALA A 274 5.31 -15.02 3.33
C ALA A 274 6.71 -15.45 2.89
N TRP A 275 7.73 -14.64 3.19
CA TRP A 275 9.13 -15.04 3.04
C TRP A 275 9.58 -15.95 4.18
N GLY A 276 9.21 -15.60 5.41
CA GLY A 276 9.49 -16.37 6.63
C GLY A 276 8.45 -17.47 6.90
N SER A 277 8.85 -18.51 7.65
CA SER A 277 7.90 -19.55 8.09
C SER A 277 7.00 -19.01 9.19
N GLN A 278 5.72 -19.38 9.13
CA GLN A 278 4.74 -19.06 10.16
C GLN A 278 4.46 -20.28 11.05
N ASN A 279 4.44 -21.49 10.49
CA ASN A 279 4.06 -22.69 11.24
C ASN A 279 4.59 -23.99 10.62
N GLY A 280 5.91 -24.06 10.40
CA GLY A 280 6.58 -25.24 9.82
C GLY A 280 6.28 -25.46 8.34
N ASP A 281 5.73 -24.45 7.68
CA ASP A 281 5.39 -24.42 6.26
C ASP A 281 6.63 -24.30 5.35
N THR A 282 6.44 -24.71 4.10
CA THR A 282 7.31 -24.28 3.01
C THR A 282 6.83 -22.89 2.56
N LYS A 283 7.75 -21.95 2.55
CA LYS A 283 7.56 -20.51 2.33
C LYS A 283 8.48 -20.03 1.23
N LEU A 284 8.25 -18.82 0.73
CA LEU A 284 8.98 -18.27 -0.41
C LEU A 284 10.49 -18.21 -0.18
N GLY A 285 10.94 -17.98 1.06
CA GLY A 285 12.36 -17.95 1.45
C GLY A 285 13.02 -19.32 1.63
N SER A 286 12.28 -20.43 1.48
CA SER A 286 12.83 -21.79 1.66
C SER A 286 13.81 -22.16 0.53
N THR A 287 14.70 -23.12 0.79
CA THR A 287 15.69 -23.60 -0.19
C THR A 287 15.25 -24.84 -0.97
N SER A 288 13.99 -25.29 -0.80
CA SER A 288 13.47 -26.43 -1.55
C SER A 288 13.30 -26.09 -3.05
N PRO A 289 13.39 -27.08 -3.96
CA PRO A 289 13.21 -26.85 -5.39
C PRO A 289 11.88 -26.17 -5.75
N GLU A 290 10.79 -26.51 -5.05
CA GLU A 290 9.46 -25.95 -5.27
C GLU A 290 9.41 -24.48 -4.86
N ALA A 291 9.99 -24.13 -3.71
CA ALA A 291 10.07 -22.74 -3.24
C ALA A 291 10.95 -21.88 -4.16
N LEU A 292 12.06 -22.44 -4.67
CA LEU A 292 12.91 -21.73 -5.65
C LEU A 292 12.17 -21.49 -6.97
N SER A 293 11.40 -22.47 -7.44
CA SER A 293 10.57 -22.33 -8.65
C SER A 293 9.47 -21.29 -8.46
N LEU A 294 8.80 -21.30 -7.31
CA LEU A 294 7.80 -20.29 -6.96
C LEU A 294 8.42 -18.89 -6.87
N ARG A 295 9.58 -18.76 -6.22
CA ARG A 295 10.31 -17.48 -6.13
C ARG A 295 10.68 -16.93 -7.49
N ALA A 296 11.01 -17.77 -8.46
CA ALA A 296 11.25 -17.32 -9.83
C ALA A 296 9.99 -16.72 -10.48
N ALA A 297 8.80 -17.28 -10.22
CA ALA A 297 7.54 -16.72 -10.69
C ALA A 297 7.23 -15.36 -10.05
N PHE A 298 7.40 -15.23 -8.74
CA PHE A 298 7.29 -13.93 -8.06
C PHE A 298 8.28 -12.90 -8.59
N LYS A 299 9.54 -13.29 -8.80
CA LYS A 299 10.54 -12.39 -9.39
C LYS A 299 10.14 -11.91 -10.78
N ALA A 300 9.58 -12.78 -11.61
CA ALA A 300 9.09 -12.41 -12.93
C ALA A 300 7.92 -11.42 -12.81
N HIS A 301 6.94 -11.67 -11.93
CA HIS A 301 5.84 -10.76 -11.64
C HIS A 301 6.34 -9.38 -11.17
N ASN A 302 7.20 -9.36 -10.15
CA ASN A 302 7.69 -8.14 -9.51
C ASN A 302 8.57 -7.27 -10.43
N THR A 303 9.11 -7.83 -11.51
CA THR A 303 10.00 -7.11 -12.45
C THR A 303 9.36 -6.86 -13.81
N ALA A 304 8.13 -7.35 -14.04
CA ALA A 304 7.43 -7.22 -15.31
C ALA A 304 7.03 -5.77 -15.63
N ARG A 305 6.96 -4.89 -14.62
CA ARG A 305 6.48 -3.50 -14.75
C ARG A 305 7.53 -2.43 -14.44
N SER A 306 8.78 -2.84 -14.21
CA SER A 306 9.91 -1.94 -13.99
C SER A 306 10.64 -1.56 -15.30
N ARG A 307 9.98 -1.69 -16.46
CA ARG A 307 10.53 -1.39 -17.79
C ARG A 307 9.67 -0.42 -18.55
#